data_AF-Q7DM79-F1
#
_entry.id   AF-Q7DM79-F1
#
_cell.length_a   1.000
_cell.length_b   1.000
_cell.length_c   1.000
_cell.angle_alpha   90.00
_cell.angle_beta   90.00
_cell.angle_gamma   90.00
#
_symmetry.space_group_name_H-M   'P 1'
#
loop_
_entity.id
_entity.type
_entity.pdbx_description
1 polymer ?
#
loop_
_entity_poly.entity_id
_entity_poly.type
_entity_poly.pdbx_seq_one_letter_code
_entity_poly.pdbx_strand_id
1 'polypeptide(L)'
;VVVTGASGFVGSWLVMKLLQAGYTVRATVRDPSNVGKTKPLLELAGSKERLTLWKADLGEEGSFDAAIRGCTGVFHVATPMDFESEDPENEVIKPTVEGMLSIMRACRDAGTVKRI
;
A
#
# COMPACT_ATOMS: atom_id res chain seq x y z
N VAL A 1 10.88 -2.00 -1.47
CA VAL A 1 9.68 -2.81 -1.17
C VAL A 1 8.45 -1.92 -1.21
N VAL A 2 7.26 -2.49 -1.43
CA VAL A 2 5.98 -1.77 -1.38
C VAL A 2 5.23 -2.14 -0.10
N VAL A 3 4.58 -1.17 0.54
CA VAL A 3 3.62 -1.41 1.63
C VAL A 3 2.29 -0.78 1.23
N THR A 4 1.24 -1.58 1.09
CA THR A 4 -0.10 -1.04 0.84
C THR A 4 -0.78 -0.63 2.14
N GLY A 5 -1.66 0.37 2.10
CA GLY A 5 -2.38 0.80 3.31
C GLY A 5 -1.42 1.41 4.34
N ALA A 6 -0.38 2.08 3.87
CA ALA A 6 0.73 2.56 4.68
C ALA A 6 0.30 3.55 5.76
N SER A 7 -0.77 4.31 5.55
CA SER A 7 -1.31 5.24 6.55
C SER A 7 -2.15 4.57 7.64
N GLY A 8 -2.30 3.24 7.61
CA GLY A 8 -3.01 2.46 8.62
C GLY A 8 -2.18 2.18 9.86
N PHE A 9 -2.81 1.58 10.87
CA PHE A 9 -2.17 1.25 12.15
C PHE A 9 -0.96 0.31 11.96
N VAL A 10 -1.17 -0.86 11.35
CA VAL A 10 -0.08 -1.82 11.07
C VAL A 10 0.85 -1.30 9.97
N GLY A 11 0.29 -0.71 8.90
CA GLY A 11 1.05 -0.23 7.76
C GLY A 11 2.11 0.80 8.14
N SER A 12 1.76 1.78 8.99
CA SER A 12 2.68 2.86 9.37
C SER A 12 3.85 2.36 10.20
N TRP A 13 3.59 1.45 11.15
CA TRP A 13 4.63 0.79 11.94
C TRP A 13 5.55 -0.09 11.07
N LEU A 14 4.98 -0.81 10.11
CA LEU A 14 5.76 -1.61 9.18
C LEU A 14 6.67 -0.71 8.32
N VAL A 15 6.17 0.40 7.80
CA VAL A 15 6.98 1.39 7.07
C VAL A 15 8.13 1.90 7.94
N MET A 16 7.85 2.30 9.18
CA MET A 16 8.89 2.72 10.13
C MET A 16 9.97 1.66 10.31
N LYS A 17 9.58 0.40 10.54
CA LYS A 17 10.53 -0.70 10.75
C LYS A 17 11.36 -1.01 9.51
N LEU A 18 10.76 -0.95 8.32
CA LEU A 18 11.47 -1.11 7.05
C LEU A 18 12.49 0.02 6.82
N LEU A 19 12.14 1.27 7.10
CA LEU A 19 13.06 2.40 7.01
C LEU A 19 14.22 2.27 8.01
N GLN A 20 13.94 1.85 9.25
CA GLN A 20 14.96 1.56 10.27
C GLN A 20 15.91 0.43 9.85
N ALA A 21 15.39 -0.59 9.16
CA ALA A 21 16.18 -1.69 8.62
C ALA A 21 16.91 -1.36 7.30
N GLY A 22 16.82 -0.13 6.80
CA GLY A 22 17.60 0.34 5.66
C GLY A 22 16.90 0.24 4.31
N TYR A 23 15.63 -0.19 4.25
CA TYR A 23 14.91 -0.37 2.99
C TYR A 23 14.45 0.95 2.38
N THR A 24 14.46 1.02 1.03
CA THR A 24 13.65 1.98 0.27
C THR A 24 12.21 1.48 0.18
N VAL A 25 11.28 2.30 0.67
CA VAL A 25 9.87 1.96 0.84
C VAL A 25 9.01 2.83 -0.10
N ARG A 26 8.14 2.16 -0.85
CA ARG A 26 7.04 2.77 -1.60
C ARG A 26 5.77 2.53 -0.82
N ALA A 27 5.22 3.58 -0.22
CA ALA A 27 4.05 3.52 0.64
C ALA A 27 2.81 3.91 -0.17
N THR A 28 1.83 3.02 -0.29
CA THR A 28 0.58 3.37 -0.97
C THR A 28 -0.46 3.93 0.01
N VAL A 29 -1.15 4.98 -0.43
CA VAL A 29 -2.26 5.65 0.26
C VAL A 29 -3.32 6.01 -0.77
N ARG A 30 -4.60 6.08 -0.36
CA ARG A 30 -5.69 6.45 -1.27
C ARG A 30 -5.62 7.90 -1.73
N ASP A 31 -5.22 8.78 -0.83
CA ASP A 31 -5.06 10.21 -1.11
C ASP A 31 -3.72 10.73 -0.53
N PRO A 32 -2.70 10.93 -1.36
CA PRO A 32 -1.43 11.51 -0.94
C PRO A 32 -1.52 12.96 -0.44
N SER A 33 -2.60 13.69 -0.77
CA SER A 33 -2.82 15.07 -0.33
C SER A 33 -3.42 15.17 1.07
N ASN A 34 -3.93 14.06 1.62
CA ASN A 34 -4.46 14.01 2.98
C ASN A 34 -3.35 14.08 4.03
N VAL A 35 -3.04 15.30 4.47
CA VAL A 35 -1.98 15.58 5.46
C VAL A 35 -2.17 14.77 6.75
N GLY A 36 -3.41 14.55 7.21
CA GLY A 36 -3.68 13.76 8.42
C GLY A 36 -3.24 12.29 8.29
N LYS A 37 -3.27 11.74 7.08
CA LYS A 37 -2.85 10.35 6.80
C LYS A 37 -1.38 10.25 6.37
N THR A 38 -0.82 11.28 5.75
CA THR A 38 0.53 11.23 5.16
C THR A 38 1.61 11.83 6.04
N LYS A 39 1.31 12.87 6.83
CA LYS A 39 2.27 13.53 7.71
C LYS A 39 2.99 12.55 8.67
N PRO A 40 2.30 11.61 9.35
CA PRO A 40 2.99 10.66 10.23
C PRO A 40 4.03 9.79 9.52
N LEU A 41 3.83 9.48 8.23
CA LEU A 41 4.79 8.71 7.42
C LEU A 41 5.98 9.57 7.01
N LEU A 42 5.71 10.82 6.62
CA LEU A 42 6.73 11.77 6.17
C LEU A 42 7.64 12.24 7.32
N GLU A 43 7.18 12.16 8.58
CA GLU A 43 7.98 12.50 9.76
C GLU A 43 8.87 11.35 10.28
N LEU A 44 8.77 10.15 9.70
CA LEU A 44 9.61 9.01 10.07
C LEU A 44 11.09 9.26 9.76
N ALA A 45 11.98 8.78 10.62
CA ALA A 45 13.42 8.84 10.38
C ALA A 45 13.80 8.11 9.07
N GLY A 46 14.51 8.81 8.16
CA GLY A 46 14.91 8.29 6.86
C GLY A 46 13.84 8.37 5.76
N SER A 47 12.70 9.00 6.03
CA SER A 47 11.61 9.18 5.05
C SER A 47 12.05 10.03 3.85
N LYS A 48 12.78 11.12 4.09
CA LYS A 48 13.20 12.07 3.04
C LYS A 48 14.04 11.42 1.94
N GLU A 49 14.82 10.40 2.29
CA GLU A 49 15.74 9.73 1.37
C GLU A 49 15.15 8.44 0.79
N ARG A 50 14.30 7.74 1.55
CA ARG A 50 13.93 6.35 1.27
C ARG A 50 12.43 6.08 1.25
N LEU A 51 11.58 7.07 1.49
CA LEU A 51 10.13 6.93 1.41
C LEU A 51 9.57 7.70 0.21
N THR A 52 8.72 7.04 -0.56
CA THR A 52 7.88 7.69 -1.59
C THR A 52 6.42 7.32 -1.38
N LEU A 53 5.53 8.30 -1.54
CA LEU A 53 4.08 8.08 -1.45
C LEU A 53 3.50 7.85 -2.84
N TRP A 54 2.62 6.85 -2.95
CA TRP A 54 1.97 6.46 -4.20
C TRP A 54 0.46 6.41 -4.00
N LYS A 55 -0.29 7.03 -4.91
CA LYS A 55 -1.75 6.90 -4.93
C LYS A 55 -2.12 5.50 -5.41
N ALA A 56 -2.94 4.78 -4.64
CA ALA A 56 -3.56 3.51 -5.07
C ALA A 56 -4.82 3.20 -4.25
N ASP A 57 -5.77 2.51 -4.86
CA ASP A 57 -7.05 2.10 -4.25
C ASP A 57 -7.42 0.67 -4.67
N LEU A 58 -7.97 -0.13 -3.73
CA LEU A 58 -8.38 -1.51 -4.00
C LEU A 58 -9.60 -1.61 -4.92
N GLY A 59 -10.42 -0.55 -4.99
CA GLY A 59 -11.52 -0.45 -5.94
C GLY A 59 -11.12 -0.04 -7.36
N GLU A 60 -9.84 0.28 -7.59
CA GLU A 60 -9.32 0.73 -8.88
C GLU A 60 -8.32 -0.31 -9.46
N GLU A 61 -8.75 -1.06 -10.48
CA GLU A 61 -7.92 -2.07 -11.15
C GLU A 61 -6.63 -1.44 -11.71
N GLY A 62 -5.48 -2.07 -11.44
CA GLY A 62 -4.17 -1.61 -11.93
C GLY A 62 -3.59 -0.41 -11.18
N SER A 63 -4.28 0.14 -10.18
CA SER A 63 -3.80 1.33 -9.44
C SER A 63 -2.47 1.09 -8.69
N PHE A 64 -2.13 -0.17 -8.39
CA PHE A 64 -0.90 -0.55 -7.72
C PHE A 64 0.29 -0.80 -8.66
N ASP A 65 0.07 -0.90 -9.97
CA ASP A 65 1.07 -1.34 -10.95
C ASP A 65 2.34 -0.47 -10.92
N ALA A 66 2.16 0.85 -10.91
CA ALA A 66 3.27 1.80 -10.90
C ALA A 66 4.10 1.69 -9.61
N ALA A 67 3.44 1.53 -8.46
CA ALA A 67 4.12 1.37 -7.17
C ALA A 67 4.89 0.04 -7.11
N ILE A 68 4.33 -1.04 -7.67
CA ILE A 68 4.91 -2.40 -7.63
C ILE A 68 6.05 -2.59 -8.63
N ARG A 69 6.03 -1.92 -9.80
CA ARG A 69 7.03 -2.09 -10.85
C ARG A 69 8.47 -1.86 -10.38
N GLY A 70 9.33 -2.87 -10.49
CA GLY A 70 10.73 -2.79 -10.07
C GLY A 70 10.95 -2.96 -8.56
N CYS A 71 9.93 -3.28 -7.78
CA CYS A 71 10.11 -3.63 -6.37
C CYS A 71 10.49 -5.11 -6.21
N THR A 72 11.18 -5.44 -5.12
CA THR A 72 11.61 -6.81 -4.80
C THR A 72 10.65 -7.58 -3.91
N GLY A 73 9.71 -6.89 -3.26
CA GLY A 73 8.76 -7.47 -2.33
C GLY A 73 7.63 -6.50 -2.03
N VAL A 74 6.45 -7.05 -1.78
CA VAL A 74 5.21 -6.32 -1.50
C VAL A 74 4.66 -6.80 -0.16
N PHE A 75 4.23 -5.88 0.69
CA PHE A 75 3.46 -6.18 1.90
C PHE A 75 2.05 -5.65 1.68
N HIS A 76 1.08 -6.55 1.50
CA HIS A 76 -0.32 -6.17 1.36
C HIS A 76 -0.95 -6.05 2.75
N VAL A 77 -1.24 -4.81 3.17
CA VAL A 77 -1.82 -4.49 4.50
C VAL A 77 -3.11 -3.69 4.37
N ALA A 78 -3.36 -3.08 3.20
CA ALA A 78 -4.61 -2.38 2.92
C ALA A 78 -5.80 -3.34 2.91
N THR A 79 -6.91 -2.92 3.53
CA THR A 79 -8.22 -3.55 3.38
C THR A 79 -9.30 -2.48 3.61
N PRO A 80 -10.47 -2.53 2.94
CA PRO A 80 -11.64 -1.80 3.39
C PRO A 80 -11.96 -2.19 4.83
N MET A 81 -12.28 -1.20 5.66
CA MET A 81 -12.51 -1.34 7.11
C MET A 81 -13.77 -0.59 7.52
N ASP A 82 -14.86 -0.80 6.78
CA ASP A 82 -16.18 -0.30 7.18
C ASP A 82 -17.00 -1.48 7.72
N PHE A 83 -17.37 -1.41 9.00
CA PHE A 83 -18.16 -2.44 9.67
C PHE A 83 -19.66 -2.18 9.59
N GLU A 84 -20.07 -0.99 9.15
CA GLU A 84 -21.45 -0.52 9.11
C GLU A 84 -21.95 -0.33 7.67
N SER A 85 -21.23 -0.88 6.68
CA SER A 85 -21.58 -0.81 5.26
C SER A 85 -23.01 -1.31 5.00
N GLU A 86 -23.78 -0.52 4.24
CA GLU A 86 -25.13 -0.88 3.78
C GLU A 86 -25.10 -1.81 2.56
N ASP A 87 -23.97 -1.87 1.84
CA ASP A 87 -23.73 -2.81 0.73
C ASP A 87 -22.37 -3.54 0.88
N PRO A 88 -22.24 -4.46 1.87
CA PRO A 88 -20.96 -5.10 2.17
C PRO A 88 -20.36 -5.90 1.02
N GLU A 89 -21.20 -6.42 0.12
CA GLU A 89 -20.72 -7.16 -1.05
C GLU A 89 -19.91 -6.26 -1.99
N ASN A 90 -20.41 -5.07 -2.31
CA ASN A 90 -19.72 -4.18 -3.25
C ASN A 90 -18.72 -3.23 -2.58
N GLU A 91 -18.91 -2.88 -1.31
CA GLU A 91 -18.07 -1.90 -0.61
C GLU A 91 -16.91 -2.54 0.18
N VAL A 92 -17.03 -3.82 0.56
CA VAL A 92 -16.03 -4.52 1.37
C VAL A 92 -15.53 -5.78 0.69
N ILE A 93 -16.40 -6.75 0.41
CA ILE A 93 -16.02 -8.10 -0.03
C ILE A 93 -15.37 -8.06 -1.41
N LYS A 94 -16.08 -7.51 -2.40
CA LYS A 94 -15.61 -7.40 -3.79
C LYS A 94 -14.28 -6.64 -3.90
N PRO A 95 -14.11 -5.41 -3.39
CA PRO A 95 -12.84 -4.70 -3.49
C PRO A 95 -11.70 -5.40 -2.73
N THR A 96 -11.99 -6.13 -1.66
CA THR A 96 -10.96 -6.94 -0.97
C THR A 96 -10.47 -8.07 -1.86
N VAL A 97 -11.39 -8.84 -2.47
CA VAL A 97 -11.04 -9.98 -3.33
C VAL A 97 -10.39 -9.52 -4.63
N GLU A 98 -11.03 -8.60 -5.35
CA GLU A 98 -10.54 -8.09 -6.63
C GLU A 98 -9.23 -7.32 -6.44
N GLY A 99 -9.13 -6.47 -5.42
CA GLY A 99 -7.92 -5.73 -5.10
C GLY A 99 -6.73 -6.64 -4.78
N MET A 100 -6.94 -7.73 -4.03
CA MET A 100 -5.88 -8.72 -3.78
C MET A 100 -5.44 -9.40 -5.08
N LEU A 101 -6.38 -9.86 -5.91
CA LEU A 101 -6.06 -10.48 -7.20
C LEU A 101 -5.32 -9.50 -8.14
N SER A 102 -5.72 -8.24 -8.14
CA SER A 102 -5.09 -7.15 -8.90
C SER A 102 -3.64 -6.95 -8.47
N ILE A 103 -3.36 -6.89 -7.16
CA ILE A 103 -2.01 -6.81 -6.62
C ILE A 103 -1.16 -8.03 -6.99
N MET A 104 -1.73 -9.25 -6.93
CA MET A 104 -1.02 -10.46 -7.36
C MET A 104 -0.64 -10.43 -8.84
N ARG A 105 -1.55 -9.97 -9.71
CA ARG A 105 -1.27 -9.78 -11.15
C ARG A 105 -0.18 -8.75 -11.36
N ALA A 106 -0.25 -7.60 -10.68
CA ALA A 106 0.79 -6.56 -10.74
C ALA A 106 2.17 -7.09 -10.31
N CYS A 107 2.21 -7.93 -9.26
CA CYS A 107 3.45 -8.58 -8.82
C CYS A 107 4.03 -9.53 -9.87
N ARG A 108 3.17 -10.37 -10.48
CA ARG A 108 3.54 -11.27 -11.58
C ARG A 108 4.10 -10.48 -12.77
N ASP A 109 3.39 -9.43 -13.19
CA ASP A 109 3.71 -8.66 -14.40
C ASP A 109 4.95 -7.77 -14.20
N ALA A 110 5.24 -7.35 -12.96
CA ALA A 110 6.47 -6.64 -12.64
C ALA A 110 7.73 -7.50 -12.80
N GLY A 111 7.65 -8.83 -12.66
CA GLY A 111 8.75 -9.78 -12.83
C GLY A 111 9.91 -9.69 -11.81
N THR A 112 9.95 -8.62 -10.99
CA THR A 112 11.01 -8.38 -10.00
C THR A 112 10.63 -8.77 -8.57
N VAL A 113 9.34 -9.01 -8.31
CA VAL A 113 8.81 -9.32 -6.98
C VAL A 113 9.17 -10.75 -6.59
N LYS A 114 9.96 -10.91 -5.54
CA LYS A 114 10.40 -12.22 -5.04
C LYS A 114 9.40 -12.87 -4.08
N ARG A 115 8.63 -12.05 -3.37
CA ARG A 115 7.60 -12.47 -2.41
C ARG A 115 6.59 -11.36 -2.19
N ILE A 116 5.33 -11.78 -2.04
CA ILE A 116 4.24 -11.01 -1.45
C ILE A 116 3.94 -11.58 -0.06
#